data_AF-A0A925LWS3-F1
#
_entry.id   AF-A0A925LWS3-F1
#
_cell.length_a   1.000
_cell.length_b   1.000
_cell.length_c   1.000
_cell.angle_alpha   90.00
_cell.angle_beta   90.00
_cell.angle_gamma   90.00
#
_symmetry.space_group_name_H-M   'P 1'
#
loop_
_entity.id
_entity.type
_entity.pdbx_description
1 polymer ?
#
loop_
_entity_poly.entity_id
_entity_poly.type
_entity_poly.pdbx_seq_one_letter_code
_entity_poly.pdbx_strand_id
1 'polypeptide(L)'
;MLMLLSVLCSLIQDEPVFSGPQPGERLVPFVATGGPGKDADQKLDIVTETDTKPCVLIFVHERSRPAFGLSNMVMRLVQDRGPEKVAGSLIFLTDDPTETAEWMHRVPDYFPKQIRLGISVDGKEGPGAYGLNRNVALTVLIAKDNTVSASFALVQPSIEVDGPKIFKSIAEVLGEKDVPSIADYQPKTRGDSAPMKREADPQHPEIRNLLRPVIQKTATDEEVVAAAQKVEDFAAEHADFRIQIGDIARRIIAADKLKDYGAAKCQEYLSKWAKEFTKEVAEESESKKE
;
A
#
# COMPACT_ATOMS: atom_id res chain seq x y z
N MET A 1 -43.99 -24.55 48.65
CA MET A 1 -44.27 -23.56 47.59
C MET A 1 -42.93 -23.00 47.12
N LEU A 2 -42.30 -23.63 46.13
CA LEU A 2 -41.03 -23.20 45.56
C LEU A 2 -41.37 -22.49 44.24
N MET A 3 -41.16 -21.17 44.19
CA MET A 3 -41.34 -20.38 42.96
C MET A 3 -40.12 -20.58 42.06
N LEU A 4 -40.36 -21.14 40.88
CA LEU A 4 -39.39 -21.22 39.78
C LEU A 4 -39.43 -19.87 39.05
N LEU A 5 -38.34 -19.09 39.14
CA LEU A 5 -38.19 -17.83 38.40
C LEU A 5 -37.55 -18.15 37.04
N SER A 6 -38.38 -18.29 36.01
CA SER A 6 -37.95 -18.43 34.62
C SER A 6 -37.52 -17.08 34.05
N VAL A 7 -36.21 -16.85 33.93
CA VAL A 7 -35.63 -15.74 33.19
C VAL A 7 -35.73 -16.07 31.69
N LEU A 8 -36.65 -15.42 30.98
CA LEU A 8 -36.64 -15.38 29.51
C LEU A 8 -35.52 -14.42 29.08
N CYS A 9 -34.46 -14.98 28.51
CA CYS A 9 -33.43 -14.22 27.80
C CYS A 9 -33.96 -13.96 26.38
N SER A 10 -34.40 -12.74 26.10
CA SER A 10 -34.74 -12.34 24.73
C SER A 10 -33.46 -12.18 23.91
N LEU A 11 -33.28 -13.04 22.91
CA LEU A 11 -32.30 -12.86 21.84
C LEU A 11 -32.72 -11.64 21.02
N ILE A 12 -32.02 -10.52 21.17
CA ILE A 12 -32.11 -9.41 20.22
C ILE A 12 -31.43 -9.89 18.93
N GLN A 13 -32.23 -10.21 17.91
CA GLN A 13 -31.74 -10.33 16.55
C GLN A 13 -31.51 -8.90 16.04
N ASP A 14 -30.26 -8.56 15.71
CA ASP A 14 -29.93 -7.30 15.05
C ASP A 14 -30.70 -7.23 13.72
N GLU A 15 -31.36 -6.10 13.44
CA GLU A 15 -32.08 -5.93 12.18
C GLU A 15 -31.11 -6.00 10.99
N PRO A 16 -31.48 -6.70 9.90
CA PRO A 16 -30.60 -6.81 8.74
C PRO A 16 -30.36 -5.43 8.11
N VAL A 17 -29.09 -5.06 8.02
CA VAL A 17 -28.65 -3.81 7.38
C VAL A 17 -28.48 -4.05 5.88
N PHE A 18 -29.13 -3.22 5.07
CA PHE A 18 -29.03 -3.24 3.62
C PHE A 18 -28.34 -1.99 3.09
N SER A 19 -27.65 -2.12 1.96
CA SER A 19 -27.03 -1.04 1.21
C SER A 19 -26.69 -1.55 -0.19
N GLY A 20 -27.14 -0.87 -1.24
CA GLY A 20 -26.88 -1.32 -2.61
C GLY A 20 -27.88 -2.36 -3.13
N PRO A 21 -27.81 -2.70 -4.42
CA PRO A 21 -28.59 -3.79 -4.99
C PRO A 21 -28.26 -5.14 -4.33
N GLN A 22 -29.28 -5.98 -4.14
CA GLN A 22 -29.21 -7.26 -3.44
C GLN A 22 -29.00 -8.44 -4.41
N PRO A 23 -28.60 -9.63 -3.91
CA PRO A 23 -28.43 -10.81 -4.76
C PRO A 23 -29.65 -11.10 -5.65
N GLY A 24 -29.41 -11.24 -6.95
CA GLY A 24 -30.44 -11.39 -7.99
C GLY A 24 -30.90 -10.08 -8.64
N GLU A 25 -30.55 -8.92 -8.08
CA GLU A 25 -30.85 -7.61 -8.67
C GLU A 25 -29.76 -7.21 -9.68
N ARG A 26 -30.13 -6.35 -10.64
CA ARG A 26 -29.20 -5.88 -11.67
C ARG A 26 -28.39 -4.68 -11.20
N LEU A 27 -27.14 -4.62 -11.64
CA LEU A 27 -26.35 -3.40 -11.56
C LEU A 27 -26.88 -2.39 -12.59
N VAL A 28 -27.15 -1.17 -12.14
CA VAL A 28 -27.55 -0.06 -13.00
C VAL A 28 -26.28 0.72 -13.40
N PRO A 29 -26.06 1.05 -14.67
CA PRO A 29 -24.89 1.84 -15.05
C PRO A 29 -24.86 3.20 -14.36
N PHE A 30 -23.66 3.62 -13.95
CA PHE A 30 -23.40 4.93 -13.36
C PHE A 30 -21.97 5.37 -13.67
N VAL A 31 -21.73 6.67 -13.56
CA VAL A 31 -20.44 7.29 -13.84
C VAL A 31 -19.77 7.72 -12.54
N ALA A 32 -18.46 7.53 -12.46
CA ALA A 32 -17.61 8.14 -11.44
C ALA A 32 -16.54 9.01 -12.10
N THR A 33 -16.02 9.99 -11.37
CA THR A 33 -14.81 10.71 -11.79
C THR A 33 -13.60 9.89 -11.37
N GLY A 34 -12.69 9.62 -12.30
CA GLY A 34 -11.50 8.83 -12.07
C GLY A 34 -10.55 9.50 -11.09
N GLY A 35 -10.10 8.73 -10.11
CA GLY A 35 -9.12 9.15 -9.12
C GLY A 35 -7.70 9.21 -9.70
N PRO A 36 -6.71 9.58 -8.88
CA PRO A 36 -5.32 9.69 -9.30
C PRO A 36 -4.78 8.44 -10.00
N GLY A 37 -4.00 8.63 -11.06
CA GLY A 37 -3.40 7.54 -11.83
C GLY A 37 -3.71 7.66 -13.32
N LYS A 38 -3.83 6.52 -14.00
CA LYS A 38 -4.10 6.44 -15.44
C LYS A 38 -5.44 7.04 -15.87
N ASP A 39 -6.39 7.08 -14.94
CA ASP A 39 -7.79 7.44 -15.19
C ASP A 39 -8.14 8.82 -14.60
N ALA A 40 -7.14 9.59 -14.18
CA ALA A 40 -7.33 10.86 -13.47
C ALA A 40 -8.24 11.82 -14.25
N ASP A 41 -9.26 12.35 -13.57
CA ASP A 41 -10.27 13.28 -14.07
C ASP A 41 -11.15 12.75 -15.22
N GLN A 42 -11.00 11.49 -15.60
CA GLN A 42 -11.81 10.88 -16.65
C GLN A 42 -13.19 10.47 -16.11
N LYS A 43 -14.20 10.46 -16.97
CA LYS A 43 -15.49 9.86 -16.64
C LYS A 43 -15.37 8.35 -16.82
N LEU A 44 -15.57 7.60 -15.75
CA LEU A 44 -15.52 6.15 -15.73
C LEU A 44 -16.92 5.58 -15.69
N ASP A 45 -17.29 4.82 -16.71
CA ASP A 45 -18.52 4.03 -16.65
C ASP A 45 -18.22 2.71 -15.94
N ILE A 46 -18.69 2.60 -14.70
CA ILE A 46 -18.25 1.55 -13.79
C ILE A 46 -18.85 0.19 -14.13
N VAL A 47 -20.01 0.15 -14.77
CA VAL A 47 -20.75 -1.10 -15.04
C VAL A 47 -20.65 -1.46 -16.51
N THR A 48 -20.92 -0.53 -17.43
CA THR A 48 -20.95 -0.84 -18.86
C THR A 48 -19.57 -1.25 -19.38
N GLU A 49 -18.48 -0.65 -18.87
CA GLU A 49 -17.12 -1.05 -19.26
C GLU A 49 -16.69 -2.42 -18.72
N THR A 50 -17.40 -2.95 -17.72
CA THR A 50 -17.16 -4.31 -17.22
C THR A 50 -17.86 -5.37 -18.05
N ASP A 51 -18.77 -4.96 -18.93
CA ASP A 51 -19.60 -5.83 -19.78
C ASP A 51 -20.29 -6.92 -18.93
N THR A 52 -20.20 -8.20 -19.30
CA THR A 52 -20.72 -9.33 -18.52
C THR A 52 -19.68 -9.95 -17.60
N LYS A 53 -18.44 -9.42 -17.57
CA LYS A 53 -17.36 -9.98 -16.77
C LYS A 53 -17.71 -9.89 -15.28
N PRO A 54 -17.24 -10.84 -14.44
CA PRO A 54 -17.32 -10.69 -13.00
C PRO A 54 -16.71 -9.35 -12.55
N CYS A 55 -17.36 -8.68 -11.59
CA CYS A 55 -16.86 -7.44 -11.04
C CYS A 55 -17.06 -7.37 -9.52
N VAL A 56 -16.13 -6.64 -8.87
CA VAL A 56 -16.19 -6.29 -7.47
C VAL A 56 -16.22 -4.77 -7.38
N LEU A 57 -17.30 -4.25 -6.79
CA LEU A 57 -17.54 -2.83 -6.60
C LEU A 57 -17.61 -2.54 -5.10
N ILE A 58 -16.72 -1.67 -4.63
CA ILE A 58 -16.71 -1.22 -3.23
C ILE A 58 -17.04 0.26 -3.21
N PHE A 59 -18.13 0.63 -2.54
CA PHE A 59 -18.42 2.01 -2.17
C PHE A 59 -17.86 2.29 -0.77
N VAL A 60 -17.02 3.32 -0.68
CA VAL A 60 -16.41 3.80 0.56
C VAL A 60 -17.20 4.99 1.05
N HIS A 61 -18.03 4.77 2.06
CA HIS A 61 -18.84 5.81 2.71
C HIS A 61 -18.03 6.53 3.79
N GLU A 62 -17.22 5.78 4.54
CA GLU A 62 -16.40 6.31 5.63
C GLU A 62 -14.92 6.00 5.42
N ARG A 63 -14.08 7.03 5.49
CA ARG A 63 -12.63 6.93 5.41
C ARG A 63 -12.03 6.48 6.75
N SER A 64 -12.23 5.22 7.12
CA SER A 64 -11.68 4.63 8.36
C SER A 64 -10.59 3.59 8.10
N ARG A 65 -9.70 3.39 9.08
CA ARG A 65 -8.62 2.38 8.97
C ARG A 65 -9.14 0.96 8.67
N PRO A 66 -10.19 0.45 9.36
CA PRO A 66 -10.75 -0.86 9.05
C PRO A 66 -11.35 -0.93 7.64
N ALA A 67 -12.07 0.11 7.21
CA ALA A 67 -12.65 0.17 5.87
C ALA A 67 -11.56 0.10 4.77
N PHE A 68 -10.46 0.84 4.94
CA PHE A 68 -9.33 0.77 4.02
C PHE A 68 -8.62 -0.58 4.05
N GLY A 69 -8.39 -1.14 5.24
CA GLY A 69 -7.73 -2.44 5.39
C GLY A 69 -8.47 -3.54 4.64
N LEU A 70 -9.79 -3.63 4.84
CA LEU A 70 -10.63 -4.60 4.15
C LEU A 70 -10.69 -4.33 2.64
N SER A 71 -10.95 -3.08 2.23
CA SER A 71 -11.05 -2.71 0.81
C SER A 71 -9.76 -3.03 0.04
N ASN A 72 -8.60 -2.71 0.62
CA ASN A 72 -7.29 -3.00 0.02
C ASN A 72 -7.05 -4.50 -0.10
N MET A 73 -7.34 -5.28 0.95
CA MET A 73 -7.19 -6.74 0.94
C MET A 73 -8.05 -7.39 -0.16
N VAL A 74 -9.32 -6.97 -0.27
CA VAL A 74 -10.23 -7.45 -1.31
C VAL A 74 -9.74 -7.06 -2.70
N MET A 75 -9.33 -5.81 -2.89
CA MET A 75 -8.86 -5.32 -4.18
C MET A 75 -7.50 -5.92 -4.60
N ARG A 76 -6.66 -6.36 -3.66
CA ARG A 76 -5.45 -7.15 -3.97
C ARG A 76 -5.81 -8.53 -4.51
N LEU A 77 -6.80 -9.20 -3.94
CA LEU A 77 -7.30 -10.46 -4.51
C LEU A 77 -7.78 -10.26 -5.95
N VAL A 78 -8.55 -9.19 -6.20
CA VAL A 78 -9.01 -8.84 -7.55
C VAL A 78 -7.82 -8.55 -8.48
N GLN A 79 -6.85 -7.77 -8.03
CA GLN A 79 -5.63 -7.47 -8.79
C GLN A 79 -4.84 -8.74 -9.16
N ASP A 80 -4.67 -9.67 -8.22
CA ASP A 80 -3.96 -10.94 -8.43
C ASP A 80 -4.61 -11.82 -9.50
N ARG A 81 -5.94 -11.73 -9.66
CA ARG A 81 -6.66 -12.43 -10.73
C ARG A 81 -6.54 -11.75 -12.07
N GLY A 82 -6.33 -10.44 -12.07
CA GLY A 82 -6.11 -9.62 -13.24
C GLY A 82 -7.41 -9.17 -13.93
N PRO A 83 -7.35 -8.06 -14.69
CA PRO A 83 -8.51 -7.40 -15.26
C PRO A 83 -9.26 -8.21 -16.32
N GLU A 84 -8.65 -9.28 -16.86
CA GLU A 84 -9.31 -10.17 -17.80
C GLU A 84 -10.30 -11.13 -17.14
N LYS A 85 -10.11 -11.43 -15.85
CA LYS A 85 -10.97 -12.37 -15.10
C LYS A 85 -12.00 -11.65 -14.24
N VAL A 86 -11.61 -10.52 -13.66
CA VAL A 86 -12.48 -9.74 -12.76
C VAL A 86 -12.11 -8.27 -12.79
N ALA A 87 -13.13 -7.42 -12.89
CA ALA A 87 -12.95 -5.98 -12.75
C ALA A 87 -13.07 -5.57 -11.28
N GLY A 88 -12.21 -4.66 -10.83
CA GLY A 88 -12.24 -4.08 -9.49
C GLY A 88 -12.43 -2.57 -9.54
N SER A 89 -13.43 -2.07 -8.82
CA SER A 89 -13.72 -0.64 -8.71
C SER A 89 -13.89 -0.24 -7.25
N LEU A 90 -13.13 0.78 -6.82
CA LEU A 90 -13.24 1.39 -5.51
C LEU A 90 -13.73 2.83 -5.66
N ILE A 91 -14.95 3.09 -5.21
CA ILE A 91 -15.67 4.35 -5.42
C ILE A 91 -15.84 5.06 -4.08
N PHE A 92 -15.27 6.26 -3.97
CA PHE A 92 -15.39 7.12 -2.79
C PHE A 92 -16.66 7.95 -2.86
N LEU A 93 -17.42 7.92 -1.77
CA LEU A 93 -18.59 8.78 -1.56
C LEU A 93 -18.18 9.91 -0.62
N THR A 94 -18.36 11.14 -1.05
CA THR A 94 -17.79 12.31 -0.37
C THR A 94 -18.60 13.57 -0.63
N ASP A 95 -18.51 14.53 0.30
CA ASP A 95 -19.12 15.86 0.13
C ASP A 95 -18.21 16.79 -0.67
N ASP A 96 -16.90 16.53 -0.62
CA ASP A 96 -15.87 17.33 -1.27
C ASP A 96 -14.99 16.43 -2.16
N PRO A 97 -15.33 16.33 -3.46
CA PRO A 97 -14.55 15.59 -4.43
C PRO A 97 -13.12 16.13 -4.59
N THR A 98 -12.91 17.45 -4.45
CA THR A 98 -11.60 18.07 -4.60
C THR A 98 -10.69 17.70 -3.44
N GLU A 99 -11.15 17.84 -2.18
CA GLU A 99 -10.39 17.41 -1.00
C GLU A 99 -10.06 15.91 -1.06
N THR A 100 -11.01 15.11 -1.54
CA THR A 100 -10.85 13.67 -1.67
C THR A 100 -9.80 13.32 -2.73
N ALA A 101 -9.84 13.96 -3.89
CA ALA A 101 -8.85 13.76 -4.94
C ALA A 101 -7.44 14.15 -4.47
N GLU A 102 -7.28 15.31 -3.83
CA GLU A 102 -6.01 15.74 -3.25
C GLU A 102 -5.48 14.76 -2.21
N TRP A 103 -6.36 14.24 -1.34
CA TRP A 103 -5.99 13.23 -0.37
C TRP A 103 -5.52 11.94 -1.06
N MET A 104 -6.23 11.46 -2.09
CA MET A 104 -5.81 10.28 -2.85
C MET A 104 -4.45 10.47 -3.52
N HIS A 105 -4.14 11.68 -4.02
CA HIS A 105 -2.82 12.01 -4.59
C HIS A 105 -1.69 11.91 -3.55
N ARG A 106 -1.98 12.13 -2.27
CA ARG A 106 -0.99 12.04 -1.17
C ARG A 106 -0.75 10.60 -0.70
N VAL A 107 -1.67 9.67 -0.97
CA VAL A 107 -1.56 8.27 -0.51
C VAL A 107 -1.64 7.24 -1.66
N PRO A 108 -0.91 7.42 -2.78
CA PRO A 108 -1.05 6.54 -3.94
C PRO A 108 -0.69 5.08 -3.62
N ASP A 109 0.25 4.86 -2.69
CA ASP A 109 0.71 3.53 -2.28
C ASP A 109 -0.33 2.74 -1.47
N TYR A 110 -1.42 3.38 -1.04
CA TYR A 110 -2.47 2.72 -0.26
C TYR A 110 -3.44 1.93 -1.15
N PHE A 111 -3.43 2.21 -2.45
CA PHE A 111 -4.30 1.59 -3.41
C PHE A 111 -3.57 0.52 -4.22
N PRO A 112 -4.20 -0.66 -4.43
CA PRO A 112 -3.72 -1.64 -5.40
C PRO A 112 -3.51 -1.01 -6.78
N LYS A 113 -2.51 -1.48 -7.50
CA LYS A 113 -2.27 -1.02 -8.87
C LYS A 113 -3.30 -1.72 -9.77
N GLN A 114 -3.73 -1.06 -10.85
CA GLN A 114 -4.65 -1.63 -11.86
C GLN A 114 -6.14 -1.74 -11.46
N ILE A 115 -6.54 -1.39 -10.23
CA ILE A 115 -7.96 -1.19 -9.92
C ILE A 115 -8.46 0.17 -10.42
N ARG A 116 -9.75 0.27 -10.76
CA ARG A 116 -10.38 1.55 -11.06
C ARG A 116 -10.67 2.28 -9.75
N LEU A 117 -10.02 3.42 -9.56
CA LEU A 117 -10.31 4.32 -8.45
C LEU A 117 -11.26 5.41 -8.96
N GLY A 118 -12.33 5.67 -8.22
CA GLY A 118 -13.30 6.69 -8.60
C GLY A 118 -13.83 7.48 -7.41
N ILE A 119 -14.34 8.67 -7.69
CA ILE A 119 -15.10 9.51 -6.78
C ILE A 119 -16.50 9.63 -7.38
N SER A 120 -17.55 9.36 -6.60
CA SER A 120 -18.91 9.49 -7.09
C SER A 120 -19.23 10.94 -7.46
N VAL A 121 -19.91 11.13 -8.60
CA VAL A 121 -20.40 12.44 -9.03
C VAL A 121 -21.67 12.87 -8.28
N ASP A 122 -22.34 11.92 -7.62
CA ASP A 122 -23.60 12.13 -6.89
C ASP A 122 -23.35 12.42 -5.39
N GLY A 123 -22.09 12.59 -4.99
CA GLY A 123 -21.70 12.96 -3.63
C GLY A 123 -21.78 11.80 -2.63
N LYS A 124 -22.06 12.10 -1.35
CA LYS A 124 -22.08 11.12 -0.25
C LYS A 124 -23.17 10.06 -0.36
N GLU A 125 -24.27 10.36 -1.02
CA GLU A 125 -25.36 9.40 -1.22
C GLU A 125 -25.02 8.36 -2.29
N GLY A 126 -24.05 8.68 -3.16
CA GLY A 126 -23.67 7.85 -4.30
C GLY A 126 -24.76 7.75 -5.36
N PRO A 127 -24.65 6.78 -6.30
CA PRO A 127 -25.61 6.64 -7.39
C PRO A 127 -27.03 6.42 -6.86
N GLY A 128 -27.96 7.32 -7.21
CA GLY A 128 -29.32 7.29 -6.66
C GLY A 128 -30.06 5.97 -6.90
N ALA A 129 -29.76 5.28 -8.01
CA ALA A 129 -30.37 3.99 -8.34
C ALA A 129 -29.91 2.83 -7.42
N TYR A 130 -28.86 3.01 -6.62
CA TYR A 130 -28.28 1.96 -5.80
C TYR A 130 -28.88 1.89 -4.39
N GLY A 131 -29.57 2.94 -3.92
CA GLY A 131 -30.14 2.93 -2.56
C GLY A 131 -29.09 2.64 -1.49
N LEU A 132 -27.94 3.29 -1.58
CA LEU A 132 -26.84 3.09 -0.64
C LEU A 132 -27.20 3.65 0.74
N ASN A 133 -26.73 2.98 1.79
CA ASN A 133 -27.02 3.37 3.16
C ASN A 133 -25.86 4.18 3.75
N ARG A 134 -26.08 5.46 4.00
CA ARG A 134 -25.08 6.38 4.59
C ARG A 134 -24.55 5.98 5.97
N ASN A 135 -25.22 5.06 6.66
CA ASN A 135 -24.82 4.61 8.00
C ASN A 135 -23.90 3.39 7.97
N VAL A 136 -23.57 2.86 6.79
CA VAL A 136 -22.52 1.85 6.67
C VAL A 136 -21.19 2.49 6.28
N ALA A 137 -20.08 1.91 6.72
CA ALA A 137 -18.74 2.38 6.33
C ALA A 137 -18.36 1.88 4.92
N LEU A 138 -18.77 0.65 4.57
CA LEU A 138 -18.56 0.06 3.26
C LEU A 138 -19.82 -0.60 2.71
N THR A 139 -20.01 -0.50 1.40
CA THR A 139 -20.88 -1.40 0.64
C THR A 139 -20.03 -2.17 -0.36
N VAL A 140 -20.03 -3.50 -0.28
CA VAL A 140 -19.28 -4.38 -1.19
C VAL A 140 -20.27 -5.17 -2.02
N LEU A 141 -20.20 -5.00 -3.34
CA LEU A 141 -21.02 -5.70 -4.30
C LEU A 141 -20.13 -6.60 -5.15
N ILE A 142 -20.58 -7.83 -5.35
CA ILE A 142 -19.96 -8.79 -6.24
C ILE A 142 -21.02 -9.19 -7.25
N ALA A 143 -20.72 -9.03 -8.53
CA ALA A 143 -21.66 -9.27 -9.60
C ALA A 143 -21.02 -10.04 -10.76
N LYS A 144 -21.88 -10.66 -11.55
CA LYS A 144 -21.54 -11.34 -12.81
C LYS A 144 -22.74 -11.23 -13.74
N ASP A 145 -22.50 -11.07 -15.05
CA ASP A 145 -23.58 -10.89 -16.02
C ASP A 145 -24.52 -9.72 -15.63
N ASN A 146 -23.93 -8.64 -15.11
CA ASN A 146 -24.62 -7.46 -14.57
C ASN A 146 -25.67 -7.75 -13.49
N THR A 147 -25.56 -8.90 -12.82
CA THR A 147 -26.47 -9.32 -11.74
C THR A 147 -25.66 -9.51 -10.46
N VAL A 148 -26.12 -8.91 -9.37
CA VAL A 148 -25.47 -9.04 -8.06
C VAL A 148 -25.58 -10.49 -7.60
N SER A 149 -24.43 -11.07 -7.23
CA SER A 149 -24.31 -12.39 -6.63
C SER A 149 -24.19 -12.30 -5.11
N ALA A 150 -23.54 -11.25 -4.60
CA ALA A 150 -23.43 -10.97 -3.17
C ALA A 150 -23.38 -9.47 -2.89
N SER A 151 -23.99 -9.06 -1.77
CA SER A 151 -24.01 -7.69 -1.27
C SER A 151 -23.68 -7.69 0.22
N PHE A 152 -22.74 -6.84 0.63
CA PHE A 152 -22.34 -6.69 2.02
C PHE A 152 -22.43 -5.22 2.43
N ALA A 153 -23.29 -4.93 3.40
CA ALA A 153 -23.44 -3.61 4.02
C ALA A 153 -22.75 -3.63 5.39
N LEU A 154 -21.57 -3.00 5.49
CA LEU A 154 -20.67 -3.13 6.64
C LEU A 154 -20.65 -1.85 7.47
N VAL A 155 -21.31 -1.85 8.62
CA VAL A 155 -21.28 -0.73 9.58
C VAL A 155 -19.89 -0.62 10.22
N GLN A 156 -19.32 -1.75 10.65
CA GLN A 156 -17.99 -1.83 11.23
C GLN A 156 -17.18 -2.91 10.50
N PRO A 157 -16.46 -2.56 9.43
CA PRO A 157 -15.71 -3.53 8.65
C PRO A 157 -14.65 -4.24 9.50
N SER A 158 -14.61 -5.57 9.41
CA SER A 158 -13.57 -6.42 10.02
C SER A 158 -12.98 -7.35 8.97
N ILE A 159 -11.65 -7.40 8.93
CA ILE A 159 -10.92 -8.30 8.02
C ILE A 159 -11.21 -9.76 8.36
N GLU A 160 -11.27 -10.09 9.64
CA GLU A 160 -11.43 -11.45 10.17
C GLU A 160 -12.85 -11.96 9.98
N VAL A 161 -13.85 -11.08 10.15
CA VAL A 161 -15.27 -11.44 10.08
C VAL A 161 -15.83 -11.35 8.66
N ASP A 162 -15.49 -10.28 7.92
CA ASP A 162 -16.09 -10.00 6.61
C ASP A 162 -15.23 -10.54 5.46
N GLY A 163 -13.90 -10.50 5.62
CA GLY A 163 -12.94 -10.94 4.61
C GLY A 163 -13.23 -12.35 4.07
N PRO A 164 -13.38 -13.39 4.92
CA PRO A 164 -13.65 -14.75 4.45
C PRO A 164 -14.94 -14.86 3.63
N LYS A 165 -15.99 -14.12 4.00
CA LYS A 165 -17.28 -14.15 3.29
C LYS A 165 -17.16 -13.50 1.92
N ILE A 166 -16.50 -12.34 1.85
CA ILE A 166 -16.27 -11.62 0.59
C ILE A 166 -15.36 -12.45 -0.35
N PHE A 167 -14.27 -13.01 0.17
CA PHE A 167 -13.35 -13.85 -0.61
C PHE A 167 -14.05 -15.08 -1.18
N LYS A 168 -14.89 -15.72 -0.38
CA LYS A 168 -15.70 -16.85 -0.83
C LYS A 168 -16.63 -16.43 -1.98
N SER A 169 -17.36 -15.33 -1.85
CA SER A 169 -18.25 -14.86 -2.91
C SER A 169 -17.51 -14.47 -4.20
N ILE A 170 -16.28 -13.93 -4.09
CA ILE A 170 -15.42 -13.67 -5.26
C ILE A 170 -15.00 -14.98 -5.93
N ALA A 171 -14.53 -15.96 -5.15
CA ALA A 171 -14.16 -17.27 -5.66
C ALA A 171 -15.33 -17.97 -6.38
N GLU A 172 -16.54 -17.88 -5.81
CA GLU A 172 -17.77 -18.45 -6.39
C GLU A 172 -18.12 -17.85 -7.76
N VAL A 173 -18.09 -16.52 -7.91
CA VAL A 173 -18.39 -15.91 -9.23
C VAL A 173 -17.31 -16.20 -10.28
N LEU A 174 -16.07 -16.39 -9.83
CA LEU A 174 -14.94 -16.81 -10.65
C LEU A 174 -14.95 -18.31 -10.97
N GLY A 175 -15.79 -19.11 -10.31
CA GLY A 175 -15.81 -20.56 -10.45
C GLY A 175 -14.56 -21.25 -9.87
N GLU A 176 -13.90 -20.62 -8.91
CA GLU A 176 -12.75 -21.19 -8.21
C GLU A 176 -13.23 -22.24 -7.19
N LYS A 177 -12.49 -23.36 -7.12
CA LYS A 177 -12.81 -24.45 -6.18
C LYS A 177 -12.37 -24.15 -4.75
N ASP A 178 -11.25 -23.43 -4.63
CA ASP A 178 -10.63 -23.10 -3.36
C ASP A 178 -10.81 -21.62 -3.07
N VAL A 179 -11.19 -21.29 -1.83
CA VAL A 179 -11.25 -19.91 -1.37
C VAL A 179 -9.84 -19.50 -0.91
N PRO A 180 -9.24 -18.44 -1.48
CA PRO A 180 -7.94 -17.96 -1.04
C PRO A 180 -7.92 -17.62 0.45
N SER A 181 -6.79 -17.83 1.11
CA SER A 181 -6.65 -17.44 2.52
C SER A 181 -6.54 -15.92 2.62
N ILE A 182 -7.32 -15.31 3.52
CA ILE A 182 -7.21 -13.86 3.78
C ILE A 182 -5.81 -13.45 4.24
N ALA A 183 -5.07 -14.37 4.89
CA ALA A 183 -3.71 -14.12 5.38
C ALA A 183 -2.70 -13.83 4.25
N ASP A 184 -2.94 -14.38 3.05
CA ASP A 184 -2.08 -14.16 1.88
C ASP A 184 -2.20 -12.72 1.34
N TYR A 185 -3.31 -12.05 1.69
CA TYR A 185 -3.70 -10.75 1.14
C TYR A 185 -3.67 -9.62 2.16
N GLN A 186 -3.51 -9.94 3.45
CA GLN A 186 -3.31 -8.94 4.49
C GLN A 186 -2.04 -8.11 4.18
N PRO A 187 -2.05 -6.80 4.46
CA PRO A 187 -0.83 -6.02 4.40
C PRO A 187 0.16 -6.66 5.36
N LYS A 188 1.28 -7.19 4.83
CA LYS A 188 2.38 -7.68 5.66
C LYS A 188 2.74 -6.55 6.61
N THR A 189 2.38 -6.70 7.88
CA THR A 189 2.83 -5.81 8.93
C THR A 189 4.35 -5.76 8.83
N ARG A 190 4.98 -4.63 9.16
CA ARG A 190 6.46 -4.52 9.13
C ARG A 190 7.18 -5.61 9.98
N GLY A 191 6.43 -6.40 10.76
CA GLY A 191 6.88 -7.61 11.48
C GLY A 191 6.54 -8.98 10.86
N ASP A 192 5.67 -9.08 9.85
CA ASP A 192 5.25 -10.37 9.22
C ASP A 192 5.90 -10.64 7.87
N SER A 193 6.77 -9.72 7.43
CA SER A 193 7.80 -10.15 6.50
C SER A 193 8.71 -11.09 7.28
N ALA A 194 8.60 -12.41 7.04
CA ALA A 194 9.71 -13.34 7.31
C ALA A 194 10.98 -12.57 6.98
N PRO A 195 11.96 -12.45 7.90
CA PRO A 195 13.09 -11.56 7.72
C PRO A 195 13.59 -11.84 6.33
N MET A 196 13.37 -10.87 5.43
CA MET A 196 14.01 -10.92 4.14
C MET A 196 15.45 -11.02 4.59
N LYS A 197 16.10 -12.16 4.32
CA LYS A 197 17.55 -12.15 4.17
C LYS A 197 17.78 -11.16 3.02
N ARG A 198 17.71 -9.87 3.32
CA ARG A 198 18.89 -9.06 3.12
C ARG A 198 19.94 -9.90 3.80
N GLU A 199 20.66 -10.67 3.00
CA GLU A 199 22.10 -10.58 3.14
C GLU A 199 22.34 -9.07 3.16
N ALA A 200 22.31 -8.50 4.37
CA ALA A 200 23.03 -7.29 4.63
C ALA A 200 24.40 -7.71 4.16
N ASP A 201 24.80 -7.23 2.99
CA ASP A 201 26.18 -7.33 2.57
C ASP A 201 26.96 -6.93 3.81
N PRO A 202 27.70 -7.87 4.45
CA PRO A 202 28.15 -7.68 5.81
C PRO A 202 28.82 -6.33 5.88
N GLN A 203 28.24 -5.41 6.65
CA GLN A 203 28.78 -4.06 6.73
C GLN A 203 30.21 -4.24 7.21
N HIS A 204 31.18 -3.78 6.42
CA HIS A 204 32.57 -4.00 6.75
C HIS A 204 32.80 -3.50 8.19
N PRO A 205 33.38 -4.32 9.09
CA PRO A 205 33.37 -4.07 10.54
C PRO A 205 33.90 -2.69 10.91
N GLU A 206 34.83 -2.17 10.11
CA GLU A 206 35.46 -0.86 10.32
C GLU A 206 34.64 0.35 9.84
N ILE A 207 33.54 0.19 9.09
CA ILE A 207 32.75 1.33 8.60
C ILE A 207 32.26 2.18 9.75
N ARG A 208 31.74 1.56 10.81
CA ARG A 208 31.24 2.31 11.97
C ARG A 208 32.36 3.03 12.71
N ASN A 209 33.55 2.43 12.78
CA ASN A 209 34.69 2.96 13.53
C ASN A 209 35.32 4.13 12.78
N LEU A 210 35.52 4.00 11.46
CA LEU A 210 36.23 4.97 10.63
C LEU A 210 35.32 6.09 10.12
N LEU A 211 34.05 5.82 9.84
CA LEU A 211 33.14 6.85 9.32
C LEU A 211 32.54 7.74 10.41
N ARG A 212 32.38 7.22 11.64
CA ARG A 212 31.75 7.96 12.75
C ARG A 212 32.46 9.30 13.07
N PRO A 213 33.80 9.36 13.16
CA PRO A 213 34.50 10.63 13.42
C PRO A 213 34.34 11.64 12.28
N VAL A 214 34.20 11.18 11.02
CA VAL A 214 34.03 12.04 9.85
C VAL A 214 32.67 12.75 9.86
N ILE A 215 31.60 12.02 10.20
CA ILE A 215 30.21 12.53 10.14
C ILE A 215 29.75 13.24 11.41
N GLN A 216 30.65 13.43 12.39
CA GLN A 216 30.31 14.05 13.67
C GLN A 216 30.08 15.56 13.48
N LYS A 217 28.88 16.03 13.85
CA LYS A 217 28.48 17.44 13.67
C LYS A 217 29.30 18.44 14.48
N THR A 218 29.99 17.97 15.53
CA THR A 218 30.80 18.80 16.43
C THR A 218 32.30 18.75 16.09
N ALA A 219 32.70 18.00 15.07
CA ALA A 219 34.11 17.88 14.69
C ALA A 219 34.58 19.16 13.98
N THR A 220 35.82 19.56 14.24
CA THR A 220 36.48 20.64 13.50
C THR A 220 36.90 20.17 12.11
N ASP A 221 37.17 21.11 11.20
CA ASP A 221 37.63 20.75 9.85
C ASP A 221 38.94 19.96 9.88
N GLU A 222 39.84 20.25 10.83
CA GLU A 222 41.11 19.52 11.03
C GLU A 222 40.86 18.07 11.49
N GLU A 223 39.91 17.87 12.42
CA GLU A 223 39.50 16.56 12.89
C GLU A 223 38.84 15.73 11.79
N VAL A 224 38.01 16.38 10.96
CA VAL A 224 37.37 15.75 9.80
C VAL A 224 38.40 15.33 8.77
N VAL A 225 39.39 16.18 8.45
CA VAL A 225 40.48 15.85 7.52
C VAL A 225 41.30 14.67 8.05
N ALA A 226 41.69 14.69 9.32
CA ALA A 226 42.44 13.59 9.93
C ALA A 226 41.66 12.28 9.96
N ALA A 227 40.34 12.33 10.19
CA ALA A 227 39.47 11.16 10.15
C ALA A 227 39.25 10.65 8.72
N ALA A 228 39.06 11.55 7.76
CA ALA A 228 38.89 11.21 6.35
C ALA A 228 40.15 10.57 5.77
N GLN A 229 41.34 11.02 6.17
CA GLN A 229 42.59 10.38 5.75
C GLN A 229 42.64 8.91 6.20
N LYS A 230 42.21 8.60 7.43
CA LYS A 230 42.15 7.21 7.92
C LYS A 230 41.16 6.35 7.12
N VAL A 231 40.06 6.94 6.67
CA VAL A 231 39.10 6.27 5.78
C VAL A 231 39.75 5.99 4.42
N GLU A 232 40.47 6.96 3.84
CA GLU A 232 41.12 6.82 2.54
C GLU A 232 42.28 5.83 2.57
N ASP A 233 43.11 5.85 3.61
CA ASP A 233 44.22 4.91 3.80
C ASP A 233 43.70 3.47 3.90
N PHE A 234 42.63 3.26 4.69
CA PHE A 234 42.02 1.94 4.82
C PHE A 234 41.31 1.50 3.52
N ALA A 235 40.64 2.43 2.83
CA ALA A 235 40.00 2.16 1.55
C ALA A 235 40.99 1.82 0.42
N ALA A 236 42.25 2.25 0.52
CA ALA A 236 43.30 1.89 -0.44
C ALA A 236 43.69 0.41 -0.37
N GLU A 237 43.53 -0.22 0.79
CA GLU A 237 43.89 -1.62 1.04
C GLU A 237 42.66 -2.56 1.05
N HIS A 238 41.45 -2.01 1.19
CA HIS A 238 40.20 -2.75 1.35
C HIS A 238 39.14 -2.32 0.33
N ALA A 239 39.07 -3.03 -0.81
CA ALA A 239 38.17 -2.70 -1.92
C ALA A 239 36.67 -2.78 -1.54
N ASP A 240 36.30 -3.77 -0.72
CA ASP A 240 34.95 -3.95 -0.21
C ASP A 240 34.52 -2.80 0.71
N PHE A 241 35.37 -2.38 1.63
CA PHE A 241 35.17 -1.20 2.46
C PHE A 241 35.03 0.06 1.60
N ARG A 242 35.92 0.24 0.62
CA ARG A 242 35.91 1.39 -0.30
C ARG A 242 34.58 1.49 -1.03
N ILE A 243 34.12 0.40 -1.66
CA ILE A 243 32.84 0.36 -2.39
C ILE A 243 31.67 0.71 -1.45
N GLN A 244 31.63 0.13 -0.25
CA GLN A 244 30.55 0.38 0.71
C GLN A 244 30.51 1.85 1.18
N ILE A 245 31.66 2.50 1.39
CA ILE A 245 31.71 3.94 1.71
C ILE A 245 31.17 4.78 0.55
N GLY A 246 31.54 4.46 -0.69
CA GLY A 246 30.99 5.12 -1.88
C GLY A 246 29.48 4.97 -2.00
N ASP A 247 28.94 3.79 -1.72
CA ASP A 247 27.49 3.53 -1.73
C ASP A 247 26.73 4.30 -0.66
N ILE A 248 27.30 4.39 0.55
CA ILE A 248 26.75 5.21 1.64
C ILE A 248 26.69 6.68 1.21
N ALA A 249 27.78 7.20 0.65
CA ALA A 249 27.85 8.58 0.21
C ALA A 249 26.85 8.89 -0.92
N ARG A 250 26.76 8.04 -1.95
CA ARG A 250 25.76 8.17 -3.03
C ARG A 250 24.33 8.17 -2.51
N ARG A 251 24.03 7.31 -1.52
CA ARG A 251 22.69 7.23 -0.90
C ARG A 251 22.33 8.49 -0.13
N ILE A 252 23.28 9.08 0.59
CA ILE A 252 23.09 10.34 1.32
C ILE A 252 22.77 11.48 0.35
N ILE A 253 23.50 11.55 -0.77
CA ILE A 253 23.30 12.57 -1.81
C ILE A 253 21.97 12.38 -2.53
N ALA A 254 21.65 11.15 -2.95
CA ALA A 254 20.39 10.84 -3.63
C ALA A 254 19.14 11.13 -2.78
N ALA A 255 19.28 11.12 -1.45
CA ALA A 255 18.22 11.46 -0.52
C ALA A 255 18.08 12.97 -0.22
N ASP A 256 18.88 13.83 -0.85
CA ASP A 256 19.00 15.28 -0.55
C ASP A 256 19.34 15.58 0.93
N LYS A 257 20.06 14.66 1.59
CA LYS A 257 20.40 14.77 3.00
C LYS A 257 21.82 15.24 3.28
N LEU A 258 22.64 15.47 2.26
CA LEU A 258 24.07 15.79 2.45
C LEU A 258 24.30 16.94 3.45
N LYS A 259 23.47 17.99 3.37
CA LYS A 259 23.48 19.14 4.29
C LYS A 259 23.26 18.79 5.77
N ASP A 260 22.66 17.64 6.05
CA ASP A 260 22.34 17.18 7.40
C ASP A 260 23.49 16.37 8.05
N TYR A 261 24.57 16.09 7.31
CA TYR A 261 25.70 15.27 7.76
C TYR A 261 26.95 16.11 8.06
N GLY A 262 27.55 15.87 9.23
CA GLY A 262 28.85 16.40 9.63
C GLY A 262 29.01 17.92 9.53
N ALA A 263 30.26 18.36 9.55
CA ALA A 263 30.67 19.73 9.22
C ALA A 263 30.78 19.91 7.69
N ALA A 264 30.97 21.15 7.21
CA ALA A 264 31.12 21.44 5.78
C ALA A 264 32.20 20.58 5.11
N LYS A 265 33.34 20.39 5.80
CA LYS A 265 34.44 19.56 5.30
C LYS A 265 34.05 18.08 5.12
N CYS A 266 33.17 17.54 5.96
CA CYS A 266 32.66 16.17 5.81
C CYS A 266 31.85 16.02 4.52
N GLN A 267 31.07 17.03 4.17
CA GLN A 267 30.21 17.02 2.99
C GLN A 267 31.04 17.01 1.70
N GLU A 268 32.20 17.68 1.71
CA GLU A 268 33.18 17.61 0.62
C GLU A 268 33.73 16.20 0.45
N TYR A 269 34.14 15.53 1.54
CA TYR A 269 34.65 14.15 1.49
C TYR A 269 33.59 13.14 1.07
N LEU A 270 32.35 13.25 1.57
CA LEU A 270 31.25 12.41 1.11
C LEU A 270 30.99 12.62 -0.39
N SER A 271 31.01 13.87 -0.86
CA SER A 271 30.86 14.17 -2.30
C SER A 271 32.02 13.61 -3.14
N LYS A 272 33.25 13.63 -2.62
CA LYS A 272 34.44 13.03 -3.23
C LYS A 272 34.29 11.51 -3.33
N TRP A 273 34.03 10.83 -2.21
CA TRP A 273 33.91 9.37 -2.17
C TRP A 273 32.74 8.83 -2.99
N ALA A 274 31.62 9.56 -3.07
CA ALA A 274 30.52 9.17 -3.95
C ALA A 274 30.94 9.04 -5.43
N LYS A 275 31.93 9.84 -5.86
CA LYS A 275 32.47 9.85 -7.22
C LYS A 275 33.65 8.88 -7.41
N GLU A 276 34.55 8.80 -6.43
CA GLU A 276 35.82 8.09 -6.57
C GLU A 276 35.78 6.63 -6.05
N PHE A 277 34.86 6.32 -5.15
CA PHE A 277 34.72 4.97 -4.58
C PHE A 277 33.61 4.23 -5.31
N THR A 278 33.86 3.91 -6.58
CA THR A 278 32.98 3.10 -7.43
C THR A 278 33.57 1.71 -7.61
N LYS A 279 32.68 0.77 -7.97
CA LYS A 279 33.07 -0.61 -8.25
C LYS A 279 34.04 -0.70 -9.44
N GLU A 280 33.80 0.10 -10.49
CA GLU A 280 34.65 0.21 -11.69
C GLU A 280 36.10 0.62 -11.35
N VAL A 281 36.28 1.60 -10.45
CA VAL A 281 37.62 2.08 -10.05
C VAL A 281 38.32 1.11 -9.09
N ALA A 282 37.56 0.29 -8.34
CA ALA A 282 38.13 -0.76 -7.51
C ALA A 282 38.65 -1.93 -8.37
N GLU A 283 37.89 -2.36 -9.37
CA GLU A 283 38.25 -3.45 -10.30
C GLU A 283 39.49 -3.09 -11.16
N GLU A 284 39.63 -1.84 -11.62
CA GLU A 284 40.84 -1.36 -12.34
C GLU A 284 42.11 -1.31 -11.47
N SER A 285 41.97 -1.22 -10.14
CA SER A 285 43.10 -1.17 -9.21
C SER A 285 43.62 -2.56 -8.81
N GLU A 286 42.74 -3.57 -8.87
CA GLU A 286 43.10 -4.98 -8.66
C GLU A 286 43.74 -5.58 -9.92
N SER A 287 43.27 -5.24 -11.13
CA SER A 287 43.84 -5.72 -12.39
C SER A 287 45.26 -5.20 -12.72
N LYS A 288 45.75 -4.19 -11.98
CA LYS A 288 47.11 -3.65 -12.11
C LYS A 288 48.10 -4.26 -11.11
N LYS A 289 47.64 -5.11 -10.19
CA LYS A 289 48.47 -5.82 -9.20
C LYS A 289 48.79 -7.27 -9.59
N GLU A 290 48.19 -7.79 -10.66
CA GLU A 290 48.57 -9.04 -11.34
C GLU A 290 49.58 -8.79 -12.47
#